data_AF-A0A8H8RJH7-F1
#
_entry.id   AF-A0A8H8RJH7-F1
#
_cell.length_a   1.000
_cell.length_b   1.000
_cell.length_c   1.000
_cell.angle_alpha   90.00
_cell.angle_beta   90.00
_cell.angle_gamma   90.00
#
_symmetry.space_group_name_H-M   'P 1'
#
loop_
_entity.id
_entity.type
_entity.pdbx_description
1 polymer ?
#
loop_
_entity_poly.entity_id
_entity_poly.type
_entity_poly.pdbx_seq_one_letter_code
_entity_poly.pdbx_strand_id
1 'polypeptide(L)'
;MIHTTIEINHAPELVRKFVEQNSPTMFQWQGPPVVGISGLHTFSFEPSKVAEGGTTFVHKEEFSGAMAFLMQSWLVGWSMPGKFDGFNRDLKKRVENLGNDT
;
A
#
# COMPACT_ATOMS: atom_id res chain seq x y z
N MET A 1 -9.83 19.61 -6.71
CA MET A 1 -8.62 19.02 -6.09
C MET A 1 -9.00 18.61 -4.68
N ILE A 2 -9.32 17.33 -4.48
CA ILE A 2 -9.78 16.83 -3.17
C ILE A 2 -8.51 16.50 -2.37
N HIS A 3 -8.24 17.29 -1.33
CA HIS A 3 -7.23 16.96 -0.33
C HIS A 3 -7.85 15.97 0.66
N THR A 4 -7.50 14.69 0.54
CA THR A 4 -7.83 13.69 1.56
C THR A 4 -6.63 13.56 2.48
N THR A 5 -6.63 14.30 3.59
CA THR A 5 -5.64 14.11 4.66
C THR A 5 -6.08 12.91 5.49
N ILE A 6 -5.32 11.81 5.43
CA ILE A 6 -5.52 10.66 6.32
C ILE A 6 -4.77 10.96 7.62
N GLU A 7 -5.47 11.58 8.57
CA GLU A 7 -4.98 11.72 9.94
C GLU A 7 -5.39 10.51 10.77
N ILE A 8 -4.43 9.65 11.11
CA ILE A 8 -4.66 8.53 12.03
C ILE A 8 -4.62 9.09 13.46
N ASN A 9 -5.73 9.72 13.87
CA ASN A 9 -5.80 10.51 15.12
C ASN A 9 -5.85 9.68 16.42
N HIS A 10 -5.89 8.34 16.33
CA HIS A 10 -5.91 7.45 17.50
C HIS A 10 -5.10 6.17 17.34
N ALA A 11 -4.06 6.17 16.50
CA ALA A 11 -3.14 5.04 16.45
C ALA A 11 -2.44 4.90 17.83
N PRO A 12 -2.50 3.73 18.50
CA PRO A 12 -1.67 3.44 19.66
C PRO A 12 -0.22 3.81 19.34
N GLU A 13 0.55 4.31 20.30
CA GLU A 13 1.94 4.78 20.09
C GLU A 13 2.84 3.74 19.38
N LEU A 14 2.52 2.45 19.55
CA LEU A 14 3.12 1.33 18.84
C LEU A 14 2.94 1.41 17.31
N VAL A 15 1.78 1.84 16.79
CA VAL A 15 1.50 1.96 15.35
C VAL A 15 2.32 3.08 14.71
N ARG A 16 2.59 4.18 15.44
CA ARG A 16 3.45 5.28 14.94
C ARG A 16 4.89 4.85 14.70
N LYS A 17 5.41 3.86 15.43
CA LYS A 17 6.77 3.33 15.22
C LYS A 17 6.95 2.59 13.90
N PHE A 18 5.86 2.27 13.21
CA PHE A 18 5.88 1.51 11.97
C PHE A 18 5.59 2.37 10.74
N VAL A 19 5.14 3.62 10.88
CA VAL A 19 4.94 4.49 9.72
C VAL A 19 6.27 5.13 9.35
N GLU A 20 6.80 4.74 8.19
CA GLU A 20 8.06 5.26 7.65
C GLU A 20 7.82 6.54 6.84
N GLN A 21 6.69 6.64 6.14
CA GLN A 21 6.33 7.83 5.35
C GLN A 21 4.82 8.04 5.30
N ASN A 22 4.39 9.29 5.43
CA ASN A 22 3.00 9.69 5.22
C ASN A 22 2.98 11.07 4.54
N SER A 23 2.77 11.09 3.23
CA SER A 23 2.65 12.28 2.41
C SER A 23 1.52 12.09 1.38
N PRO A 24 1.07 13.17 0.72
CA PRO A 24 0.05 13.07 -0.33
C PRO A 24 0.47 12.18 -1.53
N THR A 25 1.76 11.94 -1.73
CA THR A 25 2.29 11.14 -2.84
C THR A 25 2.74 9.75 -2.42
N MET A 26 2.93 9.51 -1.12
CA MET A 26 3.43 8.23 -0.62
C MET A 26 3.00 7.94 0.81
N PHE A 27 2.46 6.75 1.01
CA PHE A 27 2.27 6.17 2.34
C PHE A 27 3.11 4.90 2.46
N GLN A 28 3.93 4.82 3.49
CA GLN A 28 4.80 3.69 3.73
C GLN A 28 4.77 3.28 5.20
N TRP A 29 4.67 1.98 5.44
CA TRP A 29 4.73 1.44 6.79
C TRP A 29 5.36 0.05 6.83
N GLN A 30 6.08 -0.21 7.92
CA GLN A 30 6.74 -1.46 8.21
C GLN A 30 5.78 -2.40 8.94
N GLY A 31 5.35 -3.46 8.25
CA GLY A 31 4.61 -4.55 8.85
C GLY A 31 5.40 -5.18 10.01
N PRO A 32 4.73 -5.56 11.12
CA PRO A 32 5.40 -6.26 12.20
C PRO A 32 5.94 -7.61 11.70
N PRO A 33 7.07 -8.10 12.24
CA PRO A 33 7.60 -9.39 11.85
C PRO A 33 6.61 -10.51 12.17
N VAL A 34 6.24 -11.30 11.16
CA VAL A 34 5.43 -12.51 11.29
C VAL A 34 6.30 -13.70 10.87
N VAL A 35 6.59 -14.63 11.79
CA VAL A 35 7.44 -15.80 11.55
C VAL A 35 8.82 -15.42 10.95
N GLY A 36 9.39 -14.30 11.42
CA GLY A 36 10.70 -13.81 10.96
C GLY A 36 10.71 -13.17 9.56
N ILE A 37 9.53 -12.83 9.03
CA ILE A 37 9.34 -12.05 7.79
C ILE A 37 8.71 -10.71 8.15
N SER A 38 9.33 -9.63 7.72
CA SER A 38 8.78 -8.27 7.84
C SER A 38 8.57 -7.71 6.44
N GLY A 39 7.39 -7.14 6.18
CA GLY A 39 7.04 -6.51 4.89
C GLY A 39 7.02 -5.00 5.01
N LEU A 40 7.83 -4.29 4.24
CA LEU A 40 7.72 -2.85 4.08
C LEU A 40 6.68 -2.57 2.99
N HIS A 41 5.51 -2.07 3.38
CA HIS A 41 4.42 -1.76 2.46
C HIS A 41 4.56 -0.31 1.98
N THR A 42 4.58 -0.12 0.67
CA THR A 42 4.63 1.20 0.02
C THR A 42 3.44 1.38 -0.91
N PHE A 43 2.78 2.52 -0.75
CA PHE A 43 1.66 2.98 -1.56
C PHE A 43 2.03 4.32 -2.18
N SER A 44 2.26 4.35 -3.49
CA SER A 44 2.62 5.56 -4.22
C SER A 44 1.46 6.06 -5.06
N PHE A 45 1.28 7.37 -5.08
CA PHE A 45 0.26 8.08 -5.85
C PHE A 45 0.95 9.07 -6.78
N GLU A 46 0.99 8.75 -8.07
CA GLU A 46 1.67 9.55 -9.08
C GLU A 46 0.67 10.04 -10.14
N PRO A 47 0.90 11.19 -10.80
CA PRO A 47 0.14 11.57 -11.97
C PRO A 47 0.19 10.46 -13.03
N SER A 48 -0.97 10.11 -13.58
CA SER A 48 -1.03 9.07 -14.61
C SER A 48 -0.42 9.56 -15.92
N LYS A 49 0.41 8.71 -16.53
CA LYS A 49 0.99 8.94 -17.87
C LYS A 49 0.09 8.40 -18.99
N VAL A 50 -0.98 7.69 -18.63
CA VAL A 50 -1.86 6.98 -19.58
C VAL A 50 -3.26 7.61 -19.61
N ALA A 51 -3.76 8.06 -18.46
CA ALA A 51 -5.05 8.71 -18.34
C ALA A 51 -4.85 10.16 -17.87
N GLU A 52 -5.15 11.14 -18.73
CA GLU A 52 -5.03 12.55 -18.39
C GLU A 52 -5.90 12.91 -17.19
N GLY A 53 -5.34 13.63 -16.22
CA GLY A 53 -6.01 13.95 -14.95
C GLY A 53 -6.18 12.75 -13.99
N GLY A 54 -5.76 11.56 -14.38
CA GLY A 54 -5.82 10.35 -13.54
C GLY A 54 -4.62 10.20 -12.61
N THR A 55 -4.69 9.18 -11.75
CA THR A 55 -3.61 8.80 -10.83
C THR A 55 -3.13 7.39 -11.15
N THR A 56 -1.82 7.21 -11.25
CA THR A 56 -1.17 5.90 -11.18
C THR A 56 -0.94 5.55 -9.73
N PHE A 57 -1.64 4.53 -9.25
CA PHE A 57 -1.43 3.97 -7.93
C PHE A 57 -0.49 2.76 -8.02
N VAL A 58 0.56 2.75 -7.20
CA VAL A 58 1.51 1.64 -7.12
C VAL A 58 1.52 1.10 -5.70
N HIS A 59 1.20 -0.18 -5.56
CA HIS A 59 1.28 -0.91 -4.30
C HIS A 59 2.45 -1.91 -4.39
N LYS A 60 3.41 -1.76 -3.49
CA LYS A 60 4.63 -2.58 -3.40
C LYS A 60 4.80 -3.09 -1.98
N GLU A 61 5.39 -4.27 -1.84
CA GLU A 61 5.83 -4.78 -0.55
C GLU A 61 7.24 -5.36 -0.68
N GLU A 62 8.15 -4.91 0.19
CA GLU A 62 9.53 -5.40 0.25
C GLU A 62 9.70 -6.29 1.49
N PHE A 63 9.96 -7.57 1.26
CA PHE A 63 10.16 -8.54 2.33
C PHE A 63 11.60 -8.55 2.82
N SER A 64 11.77 -8.52 4.13
CA SER A 64 13.06 -8.64 4.83
C SER A 64 12.96 -9.62 6.00
N GLY A 65 14.11 -10.03 6.52
CA GLY A 65 14.21 -10.99 7.63
C GLY A 65 14.73 -12.36 7.21
N ALA A 66 15.03 -13.19 8.20
CA ALA A 66 15.69 -14.49 7.99
C ALA A 66 14.89 -15.42 7.07
N MET A 67 13.56 -15.31 7.09
CA MET A 67 12.67 -16.16 6.30
C MET A 67 12.06 -15.48 5.07
N ALA A 68 12.53 -14.27 4.70
CA ALA A 68 12.00 -13.53 3.55
C ALA A 68 12.12 -14.31 2.22
N PHE A 69 13.06 -15.25 2.13
CA PHE A 69 13.19 -16.11 0.95
C PHE A 69 11.93 -16.96 0.66
N LEU A 70 11.06 -17.20 1.65
CA LEU A 70 9.79 -17.90 1.44
C LEU A 70 8.81 -17.11 0.57
N MET A 71 8.98 -15.79 0.47
CA MET A 71 8.14 -14.88 -0.32
C MET A 71 8.52 -14.80 -1.79
N GLN A 72 9.49 -15.61 -2.24
CA GLN A 72 9.80 -15.72 -3.66
C GLN A 72 8.60 -16.30 -4.45
N SER A 73 8.48 -15.90 -5.72
CA SER A 73 7.32 -16.19 -6.58
C SER A 73 7.07 -17.69 -6.84
N TRP A 74 8.06 -18.54 -6.62
CA TRP A 74 7.99 -20.00 -6.79
C TRP A 74 7.71 -20.74 -5.46
N LEU A 75 7.55 -20.02 -4.35
CA LEU A 75 7.22 -20.55 -3.03
C LEU A 75 5.88 -19.97 -2.54
N VAL A 76 5.82 -19.40 -1.34
CA VAL A 76 4.59 -18.83 -0.76
C VAL A 76 4.18 -17.55 -1.48
N GLY A 77 5.14 -16.86 -2.10
CA GLY A 77 4.93 -15.63 -2.87
C GLY A 77 4.10 -15.79 -4.15
N TRP A 78 3.86 -17.01 -4.63
CA TRP A 78 3.16 -17.24 -5.90
C TRP A 78 1.74 -16.65 -5.93
N SER A 79 1.06 -16.63 -4.77
CA SER A 79 -0.31 -16.14 -4.63
C SER A 79 -0.42 -14.63 -4.40
N MET A 80 0.72 -13.97 -4.13
CA MET A 80 0.75 -12.54 -3.77
C MET A 80 0.22 -11.64 -4.90
N PRO A 81 0.60 -11.83 -6.19
CA PRO A 81 0.08 -10.97 -7.26
C PRO A 81 -1.46 -10.87 -7.29
N GLY A 82 -2.16 -11.98 -7.05
CA GLY A 82 -3.62 -11.99 -7.03
C GLY A 82 -4.24 -11.21 -5.84
N LYS A 83 -3.56 -11.21 -4.69
CA LYS A 83 -3.98 -10.41 -3.53
C LYS A 83 -3.79 -8.92 -3.75
N PHE A 84 -2.65 -8.54 -4.36
CA PHE A 84 -2.38 -7.15 -4.72
C PHE A 84 -3.38 -6.64 -5.76
N ASP A 85 -3.66 -7.44 -6.79
CA ASP A 85 -4.65 -7.09 -7.81
C ASP A 85 -6.06 -6.91 -7.20
N GLY A 86 -6.48 -7.83 -6.32
CA GLY A 86 -7.75 -7.72 -5.60
C GLY A 86 -7.88 -6.42 -4.82
N PHE A 87 -6.87 -6.10 -4.00
CA PHE A 87 -6.85 -4.85 -3.24
C PHE A 87 -6.88 -3.62 -4.16
N ASN A 88 -6.04 -3.59 -5.19
CA ASN A 88 -5.93 -2.44 -6.10
C ASN A 88 -7.24 -2.19 -6.85
N ARG A 89 -7.92 -3.27 -7.28
CA ARG A 89 -9.23 -3.19 -7.95
C ARG A 89 -10.30 -2.63 -7.02
N ASP A 90 -10.36 -3.11 -5.79
CA ASP A 90 -11.36 -2.69 -4.82
C ASP A 90 -11.13 -1.24 -4.38
N LEU A 91 -9.86 -0.85 -4.18
CA LEU A 91 -9.47 0.54 -3.90
C LEU A 91 -9.87 1.46 -5.05
N LYS A 92 -9.51 1.11 -6.29
CA LYS A 92 -9.87 1.87 -7.50
C LYS A 92 -11.39 2.07 -7.57
N LYS A 93 -12.16 0.98 -7.46
CA LYS A 93 -13.63 1.04 -7.47
C LYS A 93 -14.17 1.97 -6.39
N ARG A 94 -13.63 1.91 -5.17
CA ARG A 94 -14.07 2.77 -4.06
C ARG A 94 -13.78 4.25 -4.34
N VAL A 95 -12.56 4.60 -4.75
CA VAL A 95 -12.16 6.01 -4.92
C VAL A 95 -12.83 6.65 -6.13
N GLU A 96 -13.01 5.90 -7.21
CA GLU A 96 -13.70 6.40 -8.41
C GLU A 96 -15.20 6.60 -8.16
N ASN A 97 -15.82 5.75 -7.33
CA ASN A 97 -17.21 5.97 -6.92
C ASN A 97 -17.38 7.23 -6.05
N LEU A 98 -16.43 7.51 -5.15
CA LEU A 98 -16.47 8.73 -4.32
C LEU A 98 -16.34 10.01 -5.16
N GLY A 99 -15.66 9.96 -6.31
CA GLY A 99 -15.53 11.08 -7.23
C GLY A 99 -16.80 11.39 -8.04
N ASN A 100 -17.78 10.47 -8.05
CA ASN A 100 -19.05 10.63 -8.79
C ASN A 100 -20.20 11.19 -7.93
N ASP A 101 -19.99 11.31 -6.61
CA ASP A 101 -21.00 11.75 -5.63
C ASP A 101 -20.91 13.26 -5.29
N THR A 102 -20.09 14.02 -6.03
CA THR A 102 -19.93 15.49 -5.93
C THR A 102 -20.22 16.17 -7.25
#